data_AF-A0A4Q0PLK7-F1
#
_entry.id   AF-A0A4Q0PLK7-F1
#
_cell.length_a   1.000
_cell.length_b   1.000
_cell.length_c   1.000
_cell.angle_alpha   90.00
_cell.angle_beta   90.00
_cell.angle_gamma   90.00
#
_symmetry.space_group_name_H-M   'P 1'
#
loop_
_entity.id
_entity.type
_entity.pdbx_description
1 polymer ?
#
loop_
_entity_poly.entity_id
_entity_poly.type
_entity_poly.pdbx_seq_one_letter_code
_entity_poly.pdbx_strand_id
1 'polypeptide(L)'
;MEWVINGDYEEARHQKFDLLFDRAVALTEIENAFVKADRATLSRTIMTFETSGIVHQIHDGTRIPKYALCEVGYNCEIDQDLHIHFHCTHCDETVCYGHFTGHRLPFCLPQ
;
A
#
# COMPACT_ATOMS: atom_id res chain seq x y z
N MET A 1 12.42 -6.91 -9.69
CA MET A 1 13.23 -5.84 -9.08
C MET A 1 14.00 -5.04 -10.11
N GLU A 2 14.23 -5.58 -11.32
CA GLU A 2 14.78 -4.79 -12.45
C GLU A 2 14.00 -3.49 -12.71
N TRP A 3 12.69 -3.46 -12.45
CA TRP A 3 11.83 -2.27 -12.55
C TRP A 3 12.32 -1.07 -11.73
N VAL A 4 12.82 -1.32 -10.51
CA VAL A 4 13.34 -0.27 -9.60
C VAL A 4 14.66 0.28 -10.13
N ILE A 5 15.45 -0.56 -10.80
CA ILE A 5 16.75 -0.20 -11.36
C ILE A 5 16.58 0.55 -12.69
N ASN A 6 15.55 0.21 -13.47
CA ASN A 6 15.29 0.77 -14.79
C ASN A 6 14.35 1.99 -14.76
N GLY A 7 13.80 2.36 -13.59
CA GLY A 7 12.86 3.48 -13.48
C GLY A 7 11.49 3.22 -14.13
N ASP A 8 11.13 1.96 -14.32
CA ASP A 8 9.92 1.54 -15.03
C ASP A 8 8.77 1.31 -14.02
N TYR A 9 8.33 2.41 -13.42
CA TYR A 9 7.40 2.42 -12.28
C TYR A 9 5.97 1.98 -12.64
N GLU A 10 5.57 2.13 -13.90
CA GLU A 10 4.28 1.65 -14.43
C GLU A 10 4.22 0.11 -14.45
N GLU A 11 5.31 -0.56 -14.82
CA GLU A 11 5.39 -2.03 -14.82
C GLU A 11 5.47 -2.60 -13.39
N ALA A 12 6.09 -1.84 -12.47
CA ALA A 12 6.18 -2.21 -11.05
C ALA A 12 4.80 -2.29 -10.37
N ARG A 13 3.85 -1.43 -10.79
CA ARG A 13 2.46 -1.42 -10.34
C ARG A 13 1.76 -2.75 -10.67
N HIS A 14 1.80 -3.16 -11.94
CA HIS A 14 0.91 -4.19 -12.48
C HIS A 14 1.17 -5.65 -12.08
N GLN A 15 2.41 -6.08 -11.85
CA GLN A 15 2.66 -7.53 -11.81
C GLN A 15 2.54 -8.19 -10.43
N LYS A 16 2.89 -7.47 -9.36
CA LYS A 16 2.95 -8.05 -8.01
C LYS A 16 2.59 -7.08 -6.89
N PHE A 17 2.69 -5.78 -7.14
CA PHE A 17 2.25 -4.78 -6.17
C PHE A 17 0.72 -4.71 -6.13
N ASP A 18 0.01 -4.69 -7.26
CA ASP A 18 -1.46 -4.68 -7.25
C ASP A 18 -2.06 -5.83 -6.42
N LEU A 19 -1.60 -7.08 -6.61
CA LEU A 19 -2.07 -8.23 -5.83
C LEU A 19 -1.72 -8.18 -4.33
N LEU A 20 -0.62 -7.50 -3.99
CA LEU A 20 -0.19 -7.40 -2.59
C LEU A 20 -0.93 -6.28 -1.86
N PHE A 21 -1.36 -5.25 -2.59
CA PHE A 21 -1.87 -4.00 -2.05
C PHE A 21 -3.38 -3.80 -2.26
N ASP A 22 -4.15 -4.86 -2.49
CA ASP A 22 -5.63 -4.85 -2.38
C ASP A 22 -6.10 -4.34 -1.01
N ARG A 23 -5.22 -4.42 0.00
CA ARG A 23 -5.33 -3.79 1.31
C ARG A 23 -3.98 -3.20 1.72
N ALA A 24 -3.96 -2.46 2.83
CA ALA A 24 -2.72 -2.04 3.43
C ALA A 24 -1.93 -3.25 3.95
N VAL A 25 -0.63 -3.27 3.68
CA VAL A 25 0.28 -4.37 4.03
C VAL A 25 1.46 -3.90 4.85
N ALA A 26 1.83 -4.70 5.85
CA ALA A 26 3.04 -4.44 6.63
C ALA A 26 4.31 -4.79 5.84
N LEU A 27 5.43 -4.14 6.17
CA LEU A 27 6.73 -4.46 5.57
C LEU A 27 7.11 -5.94 5.73
N THR A 28 6.75 -6.57 6.84
CA THR A 28 6.96 -8.00 7.09
C THR A 28 6.19 -8.90 6.12
N GLU A 29 4.99 -8.49 5.70
CA GLU A 29 4.21 -9.23 4.69
C GLU A 29 4.86 -9.10 3.31
N ILE A 30 5.35 -7.90 2.98
CA ILE A 30 6.13 -7.65 1.77
C ILE A 30 7.41 -8.52 1.77
N GLU A 31 8.14 -8.56 2.87
CA GLU A 31 9.33 -9.43 3.03
C GLU A 31 9.02 -10.90 2.76
N ASN A 32 7.94 -11.42 3.34
CA ASN A 32 7.52 -12.81 3.17
C ASN A 32 7.11 -13.10 1.70
N ALA A 33 6.52 -12.13 1.01
CA ALA A 33 6.13 -12.28 -0.39
C ALA A 33 7.33 -12.24 -1.36
N PHE A 34 8.45 -11.63 -0.98
CA PHE A 34 9.63 -11.42 -1.84
C PHE A 34 10.88 -12.17 -1.35
N VAL A 35 10.82 -13.51 -1.39
CA VAL A 35 11.88 -14.44 -0.93
C VAL A 35 13.30 -14.15 -1.48
N LYS A 36 13.43 -13.50 -2.64
CA LYS A 36 14.71 -13.18 -3.28
C LYS A 36 15.29 -11.81 -2.91
N ALA A 37 14.56 -10.99 -2.17
CA ALA A 37 14.96 -9.64 -1.80
C ALA A 37 15.23 -9.57 -0.29
N ASP A 38 16.31 -8.91 0.11
CA ASP A 38 16.55 -8.63 1.52
C ASP A 38 15.69 -7.45 2.01
N ARG A 39 15.48 -7.40 3.34
CA ARG A 39 14.73 -6.34 4.01
C ARG A 39 15.22 -4.94 3.65
N ALA A 40 16.54 -4.74 3.59
CA ALA A 40 17.10 -3.42 3.31
C ALA A 40 16.73 -2.93 1.90
N THR A 41 16.71 -3.83 0.92
CA THR A 41 16.30 -3.58 -0.46
C THR A 41 14.81 -3.29 -0.56
N LEU A 42 13.98 -4.05 0.15
CA LEU A 42 12.53 -3.82 0.19
C LEU A 42 12.20 -2.48 0.86
N SER A 43 12.82 -2.16 2.00
CA SER A 43 12.63 -0.88 2.67
C SER A 43 13.02 0.30 1.77
N ARG A 44 14.19 0.23 1.09
CA ARG A 44 14.60 1.27 0.14
C ARG A 44 13.62 1.41 -1.03
N THR A 45 13.14 0.29 -1.55
CA THR A 45 12.15 0.28 -2.66
C THR A 45 10.86 0.96 -2.24
N ILE A 46 10.34 0.65 -1.05
CA ILE A 46 9.14 1.27 -0.51
C ILE A 46 9.34 2.78 -0.29
N MET A 47 10.48 3.20 0.25
CA MET A 47 10.80 4.64 0.38
C MET A 47 10.84 5.35 -0.98
N THR A 48 11.40 4.71 -2.01
CA THR A 48 11.41 5.25 -3.38
C THR A 48 9.99 5.37 -3.93
N PHE A 49 9.15 4.37 -3.72
CA PHE A 49 7.75 4.38 -4.16
C PHE A 49 6.92 5.42 -3.43
N GLU A 50 7.15 5.60 -2.13
CA GLU A 50 6.52 6.64 -1.32
C GLU A 50 6.91 8.04 -1.82
N THR A 51 8.21 8.27 -2.06
CA THR A 51 8.70 9.53 -2.64
C THR A 51 8.16 9.79 -4.05
N SER A 52 7.82 8.73 -4.79
CA SER A 52 7.28 8.82 -6.15
C SER A 52 5.74 8.86 -6.19
N GLY A 53 5.07 8.89 -5.03
CA GLY A 53 3.60 8.91 -4.95
C GLY A 53 2.90 7.61 -5.38
N ILE A 54 3.62 6.49 -5.43
CA ILE A 54 3.08 5.19 -5.85
C ILE A 54 2.42 4.48 -4.67
N VAL A 55 3.00 4.60 -3.48
CA VAL A 55 2.46 4.08 -2.21
C VAL A 55 2.45 5.18 -1.17
N HIS A 56 1.64 5.02 -0.13
CA HIS A 56 1.71 5.86 1.08
C HIS A 56 1.73 4.98 2.33
N GLN A 57 2.37 5.49 3.40
CA GLN A 57 2.36 4.86 4.70
C GLN A 57 1.03 5.15 5.43
N ILE A 58 0.51 4.14 6.13
CA ILE A 58 -0.70 4.21 6.94
C ILE A 58 -0.36 3.95 8.40
N HIS A 59 -0.85 4.82 9.28
CA HIS A 59 -0.86 4.63 10.72
C HIS A 59 -2.28 4.26 11.18
N ASP A 60 -2.54 2.96 11.32
CA ASP A 60 -3.88 2.42 11.65
C ASP A 60 -4.13 2.21 13.16
N GLY A 61 -3.21 2.70 14.01
CA GLY A 61 -3.28 2.53 15.46
C GLY A 61 -2.66 1.23 16.01
N THR A 62 -2.26 0.28 15.14
CA THR A 62 -1.62 -0.98 15.56
C THR A 62 -0.14 -0.82 15.96
N ARG A 63 0.44 0.38 15.79
CA ARG A 63 1.88 0.70 15.91
C ARG A 63 2.78 0.01 14.88
N ILE A 64 2.21 -0.76 13.95
CA ILE A 64 2.94 -1.35 12.84
C ILE A 64 2.68 -0.48 11.61
N PRO A 65 3.72 0.07 10.96
CA PRO A 65 3.51 0.81 9.71
C PRO A 65 3.03 -0.16 8.62
N LYS A 66 1.91 0.19 8.00
CA LYS A 66 1.39 -0.48 6.81
C LYS A 66 1.52 0.45 5.62
N TYR A 67 1.50 -0.10 4.42
CA TYR A 67 1.62 0.65 3.18
C TYR A 67 0.45 0.30 2.26
N ALA A 68 -0.08 1.27 1.52
CA ALA A 68 -1.15 1.09 0.53
C ALA A 68 -0.74 1.69 -0.83
N LEU A 69 -1.28 1.16 -1.93
CA LEU A 69 -1.13 1.78 -3.26
C LEU A 69 -1.93 3.08 -3.35
N CYS A 70 -1.37 4.03 -4.09
CA CYS A 70 -2.06 5.25 -4.47
C CYS A 70 -2.85 5.07 -5.76
N GLU A 71 -4.06 5.63 -5.78
CA GLU A 71 -4.94 5.60 -6.94
C GLU A 71 -4.38 6.51 -8.05
N VAL A 72 -4.38 6.01 -9.30
CA VAL A 72 -3.88 6.79 -10.44
C VAL A 72 -4.70 8.07 -10.59
N GLY A 73 -4.03 9.21 -10.70
CA GLY A 73 -4.69 10.51 -10.91
C GLY A 73 -5.21 11.16 -9.62
N TYR A 74 -5.09 10.48 -8.47
CA TYR A 74 -5.22 11.10 -7.17
C TYR A 74 -3.83 11.47 -6.66
N ASN A 75 -3.68 12.73 -6.28
CA ASN A 75 -2.44 13.21 -5.70
C ASN A 75 -2.43 12.75 -4.23
N CYS A 76 -1.93 11.54 -3.98
CA CYS A 76 -1.43 11.16 -2.65
C CYS A 76 -0.17 12.00 -2.36
N GLU A 77 -0.30 13.32 -2.30
CA GLU A 77 0.78 14.10 -1.73
C GLU A 77 0.87 13.70 -0.26
N ILE A 78 2.10 13.42 0.18
CA ILE A 78 2.48 12.99 1.54
C ILE A 78 1.83 13.88 2.63
N ASP A 79 1.44 15.10 2.26
CA ASP A 79 0.89 16.13 3.16
C ASP A 79 -0.60 16.46 2.90
N GLN A 80 -1.23 15.83 1.90
CA GLN A 80 -2.64 16.07 1.49
C GLN A 80 -3.45 14.78 1.36
N ASP A 81 -3.12 13.77 2.17
CA ASP A 81 -3.82 12.49 2.28
C ASP A 81 -5.25 12.70 2.84
N LEU A 82 -6.13 13.21 1.97
CA LEU A 82 -7.52 13.57 2.22
C LEU A 82 -8.47 12.37 2.06
N HIS A 83 -7.94 11.14 2.05
CA HIS A 83 -8.73 9.91 2.04
C HIS A 83 -8.79 9.25 3.42
N ILE A 84 -9.72 8.32 3.57
CA ILE A 84 -10.01 7.68 4.87
C ILE A 84 -9.40 6.27 4.87
N HIS A 85 -8.67 5.96 5.93
CA HIS A 85 -8.22 4.61 6.24
C HIS A 85 -9.20 3.93 7.20
N PHE A 86 -9.65 2.72 6.87
CA PHE A 86 -10.50 1.91 7.75
C PHE A 86 -9.75 0.68 8.24
N HIS A 87 -9.70 0.49 9.56
CA HIS A 87 -9.09 -0.68 10.19
C HIS A 87 -10.18 -1.59 10.80
N CYS A 88 -10.26 -2.84 10.33
CA CYS A 88 -11.20 -3.85 10.87
C CYS A 88 -10.57 -4.54 12.08
N THR A 89 -11.07 -4.28 13.29
CA THR A 89 -10.56 -4.90 14.53
C THR A 89 -10.86 -6.39 14.66
N HIS A 90 -11.62 -6.97 13.73
CA HIS A 90 -11.93 -8.40 13.69
C HIS A 90 -10.88 -9.21 12.92
N CYS A 91 -10.46 -8.75 11.73
CA CYS A 91 -9.46 -9.42 10.89
C CYS A 91 -8.08 -8.73 10.87
N ASP A 92 -7.95 -7.56 11.51
CA ASP A 92 -6.74 -6.73 11.56
C ASP A 92 -6.31 -6.11 10.21
N GLU A 93 -7.16 -6.19 9.20
CA GLU A 93 -6.92 -5.59 7.89
C GLU A 93 -7.24 -4.10 7.88
N THR A 94 -6.44 -3.35 7.12
CA THR A 94 -6.63 -1.92 6.93
C THR A 94 -6.79 -1.63 5.45
N VAL A 95 -7.78 -0.82 5.07
CA VAL A 95 -8.09 -0.49 3.67
C VAL A 95 -8.10 1.02 3.47
N CYS A 96 -7.59 1.46 2.33
CA CYS A 96 -7.58 2.86 1.92
C CYS A 96 -8.76 3.13 0.98
N TYR A 97 -9.57 4.15 1.28
CA TYR A 97 -10.74 4.50 0.48
C TYR A 97 -10.59 5.89 -0.15
N GLY A 98 -10.15 5.93 -1.41
CA GLY A 98 -10.08 7.13 -2.23
C GLY A 98 -11.50 7.63 -2.57
N HIS A 99 -11.88 8.77 -2.01
CA HIS A 99 -13.10 9.54 -2.34
C HIS A 99 -14.47 8.88 -2.04
N PHE A 100 -15.22 9.48 -1.11
CA PHE A 100 -16.62 9.14 -0.80
C PHE A 100 -17.57 9.58 -1.94
N THR A 101 -17.69 8.80 -3.01
CA THR A 101 -18.86 8.83 -3.91
C THR A 101 -19.68 7.57 -3.76
N GLY A 102 -20.64 7.61 -2.83
CA GLY A 102 -21.81 6.73 -2.84
C GLY A 102 -21.55 5.25 -2.53
N HIS A 103 -21.90 4.86 -1.31
CA HIS A 103 -22.39 3.53 -0.96
C HIS A 103 -21.57 2.31 -1.42
N ARG A 104 -20.41 2.09 -0.81
CA ARG A 104 -19.94 0.74 -0.44
C ARG A 104 -18.85 0.83 0.62
N LEU A 105 -19.28 0.81 1.89
CA LEU A 105 -18.34 0.50 2.98
C LEU A 105 -17.91 -0.96 2.82
N PRO A 106 -16.63 -1.29 2.98
CA PRO A 106 -16.16 -2.67 2.98
C PRO A 106 -16.80 -3.37 4.17
N PHE A 107 -17.83 -4.16 3.90
CA PHE A 107 -18.32 -5.13 4.85
C PHE A 107 -17.19 -6.14 5.00
N CYS A 108 -16.55 -6.16 6.16
CA CYS A 108 -15.86 -7.34 6.68
C CYS A 108 -16.92 -8.48 6.59
N LEU A 109 -16.96 -9.20 5.45
CA LEU A 109 -17.87 -10.32 5.26
C LEU A 109 -17.34 -11.44 6.18
N PRO A 110 -18.08 -11.83 7.23
CA PRO A 110 -17.72 -13.04 7.95
C PRO A 110 -17.84 -14.20 6.96
N GLN A 111 -16.78 -15.00 6.82
CA GLN A 111 -16.88 -16.33 6.21
C GLN A 111 -17.75 -17.22 7.08
#